data_AF-A0A658NP18-F1
#
_entry.id   AF-A0A658NP18-F1
#
_cell.length_a   1.000
_cell.length_b   1.000
_cell.length_c   1.000
_cell.angle_alpha   90.00
_cell.angle_beta   90.00
_cell.angle_gamma   90.00
#
_symmetry.space_group_name_H-M   'P 1'
#
loop_
_entity.id
_entity.type
_entity.pdbx_description
1 polymer ?
#
loop_
_entity_poly.entity_id
_entity_poly.type
_entity_poly.pdbx_seq_one_letter_code
_entity_poly.pdbx_strand_id
1 'polypeptide(L)'
;WEKLFSERMYQAYARNHGVTTRIARFHNIFGPQGTWQGGKEKAPAAMCRKVAMANEGDEIEIWGDGAQTRSFLYIDECLEGCLRLMRS
;
A
#
# COMPACT_ATOMS: atom_id res chain seq x y z
N TRP A 1 -10.00 -8.82 -8.91
CA TRP A 1 -11.48 -8.77 -8.99
C TRP A 1 -12.15 -8.75 -7.63
N GLU A 2 -11.71 -9.58 -6.68
CA GLU A 2 -12.27 -9.66 -5.32
C GLU A 2 -12.58 -8.29 -4.67
N LYS A 3 -11.59 -7.40 -4.58
CA LYS A 3 -11.77 -6.05 -4.00
C LYS A 3 -12.89 -5.23 -4.66
N LEU A 4 -12.99 -5.29 -5.99
CA LEU A 4 -14.04 -4.57 -6.74
C LEU A 4 -15.43 -5.16 -6.47
N PHE A 5 -15.51 -6.49 -6.30
CA PHE A 5 -16.76 -7.14 -5.92
C PHE A 5 -17.18 -6.76 -4.50
N SER A 6 -16.25 -6.74 -3.53
CA SER A 6 -16.53 -6.29 -2.17
C SER A 6 -17.06 -4.86 -2.13
N GLU A 7 -16.46 -3.93 -2.89
CA GLU A 7 -16.95 -2.56 -2.98
C GLU A 7 -18.40 -2.48 -3.48
N ARG A 8 -18.73 -3.23 -4.54
CA ARG A 8 -20.10 -3.30 -5.06
C ARG A 8 -21.07 -3.90 -4.04
N MET A 9 -20.63 -4.93 -3.31
CA MET A 9 -21.42 -5.57 -2.26
C MET A 9 -21.74 -4.58 -1.13
N TYR A 10 -20.75 -3.84 -0.62
CA TYR A 10 -20.99 -2.86 0.44
C TYR A 10 -21.89 -1.70 -0.02
N GLN A 11 -21.75 -1.26 -1.28
CA GLN A 11 -22.65 -0.25 -1.85
C GLN A 11 -24.09 -0.76 -1.98
N ALA A 12 -24.28 -2.03 -2.38
CA ALA A 12 -25.61 -2.64 -2.43
C ALA A 12 -26.23 -2.75 -1.04
N TYR A 13 -25.44 -3.18 -0.05
CA TYR A 13 -25.89 -3.28 1.33
C TYR A 13 -26.29 -1.91 1.91
N ALA A 14 -25.49 -0.87 1.64
CA ALA A 14 -25.82 0.51 2.03
C ALA A 14 -27.15 0.99 1.43
N ARG A 15 -27.41 0.70 0.14
CA ARG A 15 -28.69 1.05 -0.52
C ARG A 15 -29.88 0.32 0.09
N ASN A 16 -29.71 -0.94 0.45
CA ASN A 16 -30.81 -1.79 0.93
C ASN A 16 -31.12 -1.61 2.42
N HIS A 17 -30.10 -1.30 3.23
CA HIS A 17 -30.22 -1.32 4.69
C HIS A 17 -29.83 0.02 5.35
N GLY A 18 -29.50 1.05 4.58
CA GLY A 18 -29.20 2.39 5.10
C GLY A 18 -27.91 2.49 5.92
N VAL A 19 -27.05 1.48 5.88
CA VAL A 19 -25.77 1.49 6.61
C VAL A 19 -24.79 2.43 5.92
N THR A 20 -24.16 3.32 6.70
CA THR A 20 -23.12 4.23 6.20
C THR A 20 -21.85 3.45 5.86
N THR A 21 -21.53 3.40 4.57
CA THR A 21 -20.31 2.75 4.05
C THR A 21 -19.34 3.81 3.54
N ARG A 22 -18.06 3.68 3.90
CA ARG A 22 -16.95 4.47 3.36
C ARG A 22 -15.94 3.55 2.70
N ILE A 23 -15.47 3.91 1.50
CA ILE A 23 -14.54 3.10 0.71
C ILE A 23 -13.29 3.93 0.42
N ALA A 24 -12.13 3.45 0.89
CA ALA A 24 -10.82 4.00 0.57
C ALA A 24 -10.02 3.04 -0.32
N ARG A 25 -9.26 3.58 -1.26
CA ARG A 25 -8.40 2.81 -2.19
C ARG A 25 -6.95 3.23 -2.02
N PHE A 26 -6.24 2.52 -1.14
CA PHE A 26 -4.83 2.77 -0.91
C PHE A 26 -3.95 2.11 -1.98
N HIS A 27 -2.80 2.71 -2.21
CA HIS A 27 -1.75 2.19 -3.06
C HIS A 27 -0.42 2.23 -2.28
N ASN A 28 0.38 1.17 -2.43
CA ASN A 28 1.76 1.06 -1.93
C ASN A 28 2.05 1.78 -0.60
N ILE A 29 1.29 1.43 0.44
CA ILE A 29 1.57 1.95 1.79
C ILE A 29 2.93 1.40 2.24
N PHE A 30 3.77 2.28 2.77
CA PHE A 30 5.09 1.92 3.32
C PHE A 30 5.34 2.65 4.63
N GLY A 31 6.26 2.12 5.43
CA GLY A 31 6.67 2.73 6.69
C GLY A 31 7.24 1.70 7.67
N PRO A 32 7.47 2.11 8.93
CA PRO A 32 7.88 1.22 10.01
C PRO A 32 6.93 0.03 10.19
N GLN A 33 7.43 -1.07 10.74
CA GLN A 33 6.68 -2.34 10.92
C GLN A 33 6.21 -3.02 9.61
N GLY A 34 6.59 -2.47 8.45
CA GLY A 34 6.40 -3.14 7.18
C GLY A 34 7.26 -4.41 7.08
N THR A 35 6.83 -5.35 6.24
CA THR A 35 7.57 -6.59 6.01
C THR A 35 8.98 -6.30 5.50
N TRP A 36 9.98 -6.85 6.19
CA TRP A 36 11.40 -6.69 5.84
C TRP A 36 11.97 -7.87 5.04
N GLN A 37 11.41 -9.08 5.15
CA GLN A 37 11.89 -10.29 4.48
C GLN A 37 10.72 -11.19 4.06
N GLY A 38 10.95 -12.11 3.13
CA GLY A 38 9.95 -13.11 2.71
C GLY A 38 9.16 -12.75 1.45
N GLY A 39 9.63 -11.79 0.65
CA GLY A 39 9.09 -11.48 -0.69
C GLY A 39 7.77 -10.71 -0.69
N LYS A 40 7.32 -10.22 0.48
CA LYS A 40 6.08 -9.43 0.63
C LYS A 40 6.35 -7.94 0.91
N GLU A 41 7.61 -7.57 1.05
CA GLU A 41 8.07 -6.20 1.16
C GLU A 41 7.65 -5.34 -0.04
N LYS A 42 7.39 -4.07 0.23
CA LYS A 42 7.11 -3.08 -0.82
C LYS A 42 8.42 -2.54 -1.40
N ALA A 43 8.33 -1.94 -2.59
CA ALA A 43 9.51 -1.45 -3.31
C ALA A 43 10.44 -0.57 -2.45
N PRO A 44 9.95 0.40 -1.65
CA PRO A 44 10.84 1.21 -0.80
C PRO A 44 11.61 0.36 0.23
N ALA A 45 10.91 -0.55 0.93
CA ALA A 45 11.54 -1.42 1.93
C ALA A 45 12.54 -2.41 1.28
N ALA A 46 12.19 -2.96 0.12
CA ALA A 46 13.07 -3.85 -0.64
C ALA A 46 14.36 -3.12 -1.09
N MET A 47 14.21 -1.88 -1.58
CA MET A 47 15.34 -1.05 -2.00
C MET A 47 16.24 -0.67 -0.82
N CYS A 48 15.65 -0.20 0.30
CA CYS A 48 16.41 0.09 1.52
C CYS A 48 17.19 -1.14 2.01
N ARG A 49 16.59 -2.33 1.95
CA ARG A 49 17.29 -3.57 2.31
C ARG A 49 18.44 -3.90 1.38
N LYS A 50 18.25 -3.81 0.06
CA LYS A 50 19.31 -4.08 -0.91
C LYS A 50 20.51 -3.17 -0.67
N VAL A 51 20.27 -1.87 -0.44
CA VAL A 51 21.32 -0.90 -0.10
C VAL A 51 21.99 -1.24 1.24
N ALA A 52 21.20 -1.54 2.29
CA ALA A 52 21.73 -1.81 3.62
C ALA A 52 22.56 -3.10 3.72
N MET A 53 22.35 -4.05 2.81
CA MET A 53 23.05 -5.34 2.77
C MET A 53 24.18 -5.38 1.75
N ALA A 54 24.35 -4.32 0.94
CA ALA A 54 25.41 -4.24 -0.07
C ALA A 54 26.75 -3.88 0.59
N ASN A 55 27.81 -4.53 0.13
CA ASN A 55 29.18 -4.15 0.44
C ASN A 55 29.72 -3.18 -0.62
N GLU A 56 30.90 -2.62 -0.36
CA GLU A 56 31.57 -1.77 -1.34
C GLU A 56 31.87 -2.56 -2.63
N GLY A 57 31.42 -2.04 -3.77
CA GLY A 57 31.54 -2.68 -5.08
C GLY A 57 30.41 -3.64 -5.44
N ASP A 58 29.45 -3.90 -4.54
CA ASP A 58 28.27 -4.71 -4.87
C ASP A 58 27.29 -3.94 -5.77
N GLU A 59 26.70 -4.65 -6.72
CA GLU A 59 25.66 -4.11 -7.60
C GLU A 59 24.25 -4.39 -7.06
N ILE A 60 23.34 -3.43 -7.21
CA ILE A 60 21.94 -3.56 -6.80
C ILE A 60 21.08 -3.88 -8.01
N GLU A 61 20.59 -5.11 -8.10
CA GLU A 61 19.71 -5.53 -9.19
C GLU A 61 18.36 -4.79 -9.14
N ILE A 62 17.95 -4.18 -10.26
CA ILE A 62 16.62 -3.61 -10.49
C ILE A 62 15.92 -4.41 -11.58
N TRP A 63 14.68 -4.81 -11.34
CA TRP A 63 13.89 -5.55 -12.33
C TRP A 63 13.20 -4.58 -13.28
N GLY A 64 13.41 -4.78 -14.59
CA GLY A 64 12.90 -3.92 -15.64
C GLY A 64 13.86 -2.78 -16.00
N ASP A 65 13.32 -1.75 -16.66
CA ASP A 65 14.08 -0.57 -17.11
C ASP A 65 14.21 0.53 -16.03
N GLY A 66 13.48 0.40 -14.92
CA GLY A 66 13.45 1.39 -13.84
C GLY A 66 12.59 2.62 -14.16
N ALA A 67 11.92 2.68 -15.32
CA ALA A 67 11.10 3.81 -15.74
C ALA A 67 9.65 3.73 -15.21
N GLN A 68 9.31 2.68 -14.45
CA GLN A 68 7.97 2.49 -13.92
C GLN A 68 7.60 3.52 -12.84
N THR A 69 6.57 4.31 -13.10
CA THR A 69 6.02 5.25 -12.11
C THR A 69 5.06 4.54 -11.16
N ARG A 70 5.23 4.76 -9.85
CA ARG A 70 4.32 4.33 -8.79
C ARG A 70 4.17 5.46 -7.78
N SER A 71 2.97 5.61 -7.24
CA SER A 71 2.74 6.44 -6.07
C SER A 71 2.92 5.61 -4.79
N PHE A 72 3.31 6.27 -3.71
CA PHE A 72 3.53 5.70 -2.39
C PHE A 72 2.83 6.57 -1.35
N LEU A 73 2.36 5.94 -0.29
CA LEU A 73 1.69 6.60 0.83
C LEU A 73 2.39 6.20 2.12
N TYR A 74 2.84 7.17 2.91
CA TYR A 74 3.44 6.85 4.20
C TYR A 74 2.38 6.39 5.20
N ILE A 75 2.74 5.47 6.09
CA ILE A 75 1.79 4.82 6.99
C ILE A 75 1.05 5.82 7.90
N ASP A 76 1.73 6.84 8.42
CA ASP A 76 1.11 7.83 9.30
C ASP A 76 0.04 8.65 8.57
N GLU A 77 0.30 9.01 7.31
CA GLU A 77 -0.66 9.71 6.45
C GLU A 77 -1.85 8.82 6.10
N CYS A 78 -1.61 7.52 5.88
CA CYS A 78 -2.68 6.55 5.68
C CYS A 78 -3.60 6.45 6.90
N LEU A 79 -3.03 6.42 8.11
CA LEU A 79 -3.80 6.36 9.36
C LEU A 79 -4.65 7.61 9.54
N GLU A 80 -4.07 8.79 9.32
CA GLU A 80 -4.80 10.05 9.39
C GLU A 80 -5.94 10.11 8.36
N GLY A 81 -5.68 9.66 7.12
CA GLY A 81 -6.69 9.56 6.07
C GLY A 81 -7.86 8.64 6.44
N CYS A 82 -7.55 7.47 7.01
CA CYS A 82 -8.56 6.55 7.54
C CYS A 82 -9.42 7.20 8.64
N LEU A 83 -8.79 7.88 9.61
CA LEU A 83 -9.49 8.54 10.71
C LEU A 83 -10.43 9.64 10.23
N ARG A 84 -10.00 10.47 9.27
CA ARG A 84 -10.84 11.51 8.66
C ARG A 84 -11.99 10.92 7.87
N LEU A 85 -11.75 9.85 7.11
CA LEU A 85 -12.79 9.18 6.34
C LEU A 85 -13.88 8.59 7.24
N MET A 86 -13.49 8.03 8.39
CA MET A 86 -14.42 7.49 9.38
C MET A 86 -15.24 8.56 10.10
N ARG A 87 -14.69 9.77 10.26
CA ARG A 87 -15.33 10.90 10.96
C ARG A 87 -16.16 11.81 10.04
N SER A 88 -16.15 11.59 8.73
CA SER A 88 -16.85 12.44 7.76
C SER A 88 -18.24 11.93 7.43
#